data_AF-A0A537UDF2-F1
#
_entry.id   AF-A0A537UDF2-F1
#
_cell.length_a   1.000
_cell.length_b   1.000
_cell.length_c   1.000
_cell.angle_alpha   90.00
_cell.angle_beta   90.00
_cell.angle_gamma   90.00
#
_symmetry.space_group_name_H-M   'P 1'
#
loop_
_entity.id
_entity.type
_entity.pdbx_description
1 polymer ?
#
loop_
_entity_poly.entity_id
_entity_poly.type
_entity_poly.pdbx_seq_one_letter_code
_entity_poly.pdbx_strand_id
1 'polypeptide(L)'
;MQEVRQREDLQGAFDKAQSWRAKAVNVLASPLLHALRQPIIDGAAVHRLPAIYQWEESARAGGLMSYGPFRRDVYQAIARQLVRVLKGTPPAQLPVEQPAKFELVINLKTAKALGLEIPPTLLARADAVIE
;
A
#
# COMPACT_ATOMS: atom_id res chain seq x y z
N MET A 1 0.26 -4.20 -16.74
CA MET A 1 0.07 -4.73 -15.37
C MET A 1 0.83 -6.04 -15.30
N GLN A 2 1.67 -6.23 -14.28
CA GLN A 2 2.43 -7.48 -14.10
C GLN A 2 1.83 -8.27 -12.95
N GLU A 3 1.52 -9.54 -13.18
CA GLU A 3 0.94 -10.43 -12.17
C GLU A 3 2.05 -11.10 -11.35
N VAL A 4 1.80 -11.26 -10.05
CA VAL A 4 2.65 -11.96 -9.08
C VAL A 4 1.73 -12.89 -8.31
N ARG A 5 1.93 -14.20 -8.42
CA ARG A 5 1.10 -15.23 -7.78
C ARG A 5 1.80 -15.88 -6.59
N GLN A 6 3.12 -15.77 -6.55
CA GLN A 6 3.98 -16.30 -5.49
C GLN A 6 5.24 -15.45 -5.35
N ARG A 7 6.04 -15.74 -4.33
CA ARG A 7 7.23 -14.94 -4.00
C ARG A 7 8.27 -14.97 -5.12
N GLU A 8 8.40 -16.11 -5.78
CA GLU A 8 9.40 -16.38 -6.81
C GLU A 8 9.16 -15.52 -8.06
N ASP A 9 7.94 -15.03 -8.27
CA ASP A 9 7.59 -14.17 -9.41
C ASP A 9 8.11 -12.73 -9.23
N LEU A 10 8.49 -12.32 -8.02
CA LEU A 10 8.87 -10.92 -7.72
C LEU A 10 10.07 -10.45 -8.53
N GLN A 11 11.11 -11.28 -8.63
CA GLN A 11 12.29 -10.93 -9.41
C GLN A 11 11.93 -10.71 -10.88
N GLY A 12 11.20 -11.67 -11.48
CA GLY A 12 10.73 -11.54 -12.85
C GLY A 12 9.79 -10.34 -13.06
N ALA A 13 9.06 -9.93 -12.03
CA ALA A 13 8.22 -8.73 -12.08
C ALA A 13 9.05 -7.44 -12.15
N PHE A 14 10.12 -7.33 -11.36
CA PHE A 14 11.03 -6.19 -11.42
C PHE A 14 11.87 -6.17 -12.71
N ASP A 15 12.32 -7.33 -13.20
CA ASP A 15 13.02 -7.44 -14.48
C ASP A 15 12.15 -6.92 -15.64
N LYS A 16 10.85 -7.27 -15.63
CA LYS A 16 9.88 -6.73 -16.59
C LYS A 16 9.63 -5.24 -16.42
N ALA A 17 9.57 -4.73 -15.18
CA ALA A 17 9.44 -3.30 -14.94
C ALA A 17 10.63 -2.53 -15.57
N GLN A 18 11.84 -3.07 -15.47
CA GLN A 18 13.03 -2.49 -16.11
C GLN A 18 12.98 -2.58 -17.63
N SER A 19 12.54 -3.70 -18.21
CA SER A 19 12.42 -3.83 -19.67
C SER A 19 11.38 -2.87 -20.26
N TRP A 20 10.31 -2.58 -19.50
CA TRP A 20 9.33 -1.55 -19.83
C TRP A 20 9.81 -0.12 -19.56
N ARG A 21 11.01 0.06 -18.98
CA ARG A 21 11.55 1.34 -18.54
C ARG A 21 10.58 2.08 -17.59
N ALA A 22 9.92 1.32 -16.73
CA ALA A 22 8.98 1.85 -15.76
C ALA A 22 9.64 2.95 -14.92
N LYS A 23 8.89 4.03 -14.65
CA LYS A 23 9.37 5.15 -13.83
C LYS A 23 8.93 5.08 -12.38
N ALA A 24 7.94 4.23 -12.11
CA ALA A 24 7.41 3.99 -10.78
C ALA A 24 6.64 2.65 -10.76
N VAL A 25 6.36 2.17 -9.56
CA VAL A 25 5.55 0.97 -9.32
C VAL A 25 4.33 1.33 -8.46
N ASN A 26 3.16 0.86 -8.87
CA ASN A 26 1.97 0.87 -8.04
C ASN A 26 1.71 -0.56 -7.54
N VAL A 27 1.90 -0.78 -6.23
CA VAL A 27 1.66 -2.07 -5.60
C VAL A 27 0.21 -2.13 -5.17
N LEU A 28 -0.58 -2.89 -5.94
CA LEU A 28 -2.02 -2.98 -5.75
C LEU A 28 -2.41 -3.74 -4.48
N ALA A 29 -3.67 -3.52 -4.09
CA ALA A 29 -4.31 -4.21 -2.99
C ALA A 29 -4.28 -5.73 -3.18
N SER A 30 -3.54 -6.43 -2.34
CA SER A 30 -3.48 -7.89 -2.36
C SER A 30 -2.99 -8.44 -1.01
N PRO A 31 -3.66 -9.46 -0.44
CA PRO A 31 -3.15 -10.16 0.74
C PRO A 31 -1.75 -10.72 0.53
N LEU A 32 -1.48 -11.27 -0.67
CA LEU A 32 -0.17 -11.82 -1.03
C LEU A 32 0.90 -10.71 -1.08
N LEU A 33 0.63 -9.61 -1.79
CA LEU A 33 1.61 -8.52 -1.90
C LEU A 33 1.84 -7.83 -0.54
N HIS A 34 0.83 -7.76 0.32
CA HIS A 34 0.99 -7.26 1.68
C HIS A 34 1.85 -8.20 2.56
N ALA A 35 1.67 -9.51 2.42
CA ALA A 35 2.51 -10.51 3.09
C ALA A 35 3.96 -10.44 2.60
N LEU A 36 4.17 -10.15 1.31
CA LEU A 36 5.47 -10.01 0.65
C LEU A 36 6.01 -8.57 0.65
N ARG A 37 5.47 -7.67 1.48
CA ARG A 37 5.79 -6.24 1.43
C ARG A 37 7.29 -5.94 1.55
N GLN A 38 8.02 -6.63 2.43
CA GLN A 38 9.45 -6.36 2.64
C GLN A 38 10.27 -6.70 1.40
N PRO A 39 10.19 -7.92 0.83
CA PRO A 39 10.80 -8.22 -0.48
C PRO A 39 10.46 -7.24 -1.60
N ILE A 40 9.22 -6.74 -1.64
CA ILE A 40 8.79 -5.76 -2.65
C ILE A 40 9.44 -4.39 -2.41
N ILE A 41 9.49 -3.93 -1.16
CA ILE A 41 10.18 -2.68 -0.78
C ILE A 41 11.67 -2.78 -1.14
N ASP A 42 12.32 -3.88 -0.77
CA ASP A 42 13.73 -4.10 -1.04
C ASP A 42 14.01 -4.13 -2.56
N GLY A 43 13.18 -4.84 -3.32
CA GLY A 43 13.28 -4.87 -4.78
C GLY A 43 13.10 -3.48 -5.41
N ALA A 44 12.08 -2.73 -4.97
CA ALA A 44 11.86 -1.36 -5.46
C ALA A 44 13.08 -0.46 -5.18
N ALA A 45 13.70 -0.59 -4.00
CA ALA A 45 14.91 0.15 -3.64
C ALA A 45 16.12 -0.25 -4.51
N VAL A 46 16.37 -1.55 -4.69
CA VAL A 46 17.46 -2.07 -5.53
C VAL A 46 17.35 -1.57 -6.97
N HIS A 47 16.14 -1.58 -7.52
CA HIS A 47 15.88 -1.12 -8.89
C HIS A 47 15.72 0.41 -9.00
N ARG A 48 15.82 1.15 -7.88
CA ARG A 48 15.59 2.60 -7.78
C ARG A 48 14.24 3.02 -8.39
N LEU A 49 13.21 2.20 -8.16
CA LEU A 49 11.86 2.47 -8.61
C LEU A 49 11.05 3.07 -7.46
N PRO A 50 10.62 4.35 -7.58
CA PRO A 50 9.62 4.94 -6.67
C PRO A 50 8.37 4.07 -6.64
N ALA A 51 7.89 3.72 -5.45
CA ALA A 51 6.75 2.82 -5.29
C ALA A 51 5.67 3.40 -4.37
N ILE A 52 4.40 3.27 -4.78
CA ILE A 52 3.24 3.55 -3.94
C ILE A 52 2.55 2.25 -3.54
N TYR A 53 2.11 2.17 -2.28
CA TYR A 53 1.48 1.00 -1.68
C TYR A 53 0.08 1.33 -1.16
N GLN A 54 -0.77 0.32 -0.99
CA GLN A 54 -2.10 0.52 -0.40
C GLN A 54 -2.06 0.86 1.09
N TRP A 55 -1.19 0.19 1.85
CA TRP A 55 -1.25 0.21 3.32
C TRP A 55 -0.09 1.03 3.91
N GLU A 56 -0.38 1.82 4.96
CA GLU A 56 0.62 2.69 5.60
C GLU A 56 1.81 1.94 6.18
N GLU A 57 1.63 0.68 6.56
CA GLU A 57 2.71 -0.15 7.10
C GLU A 57 3.82 -0.37 6.09
N SER A 58 3.53 -0.30 4.78
CA SER A 58 4.58 -0.39 3.75
C SER A 58 5.45 0.86 3.69
N ALA A 59 4.86 2.06 3.79
CA ALA A 59 5.63 3.31 3.86
C ALA A 59 6.49 3.33 5.14
N ARG A 60 5.91 2.92 6.28
CA ARG A 60 6.60 2.80 7.58
C ARG A 60 7.69 1.73 7.60
N ALA A 61 7.57 0.69 6.77
CA ALA A 61 8.60 -0.36 6.61
C ALA A 61 9.73 0.02 5.64
N GLY A 62 9.77 1.27 5.14
CA GLY A 62 10.82 1.77 4.25
C GLY A 62 10.40 1.95 2.79
N GLY A 63 9.15 1.66 2.44
CA GLY A 63 8.57 2.05 1.15
C GLY A 63 8.46 3.57 1.00
N LEU A 64 8.36 4.07 -0.24
CA LEU A 64 8.34 5.51 -0.50
C LEU A 64 7.06 6.20 0.00
N MET A 65 5.88 5.73 -0.41
CA MET A 65 4.62 6.33 0.04
C MET A 65 3.48 5.32 -0.02
N SER A 66 2.41 5.58 0.71
CA SER A 66 1.20 4.78 0.64
C SER A 66 -0.03 5.66 0.57
N TYR A 67 -1.07 5.17 -0.09
CA TYR A 67 -2.37 5.79 -0.07
C TYR A 67 -3.47 4.72 -0.06
N GLY A 68 -4.28 4.72 0.99
CA GLY A 68 -5.36 3.75 1.11
C GLY A 68 -6.17 3.89 2.40
N PRO A 69 -7.15 2.99 2.60
CA PRO A 69 -8.01 3.01 3.78
C PRO A 69 -7.24 2.95 5.09
N PHE A 70 -7.69 3.71 6.09
CA PHE A 70 -7.09 3.59 7.42
C PHE A 70 -7.40 2.20 8.00
N ARG A 71 -6.35 1.38 8.18
CA ARG A 71 -6.50 -0.05 8.43
C ARG A 71 -7.30 -0.34 9.71
N ARG A 72 -7.12 0.48 10.75
CA ARG A 72 -7.87 0.35 12.00
C ARG A 72 -9.38 0.52 11.79
N ASP A 73 -9.80 1.48 10.96
CA ASP A 73 -11.22 1.73 10.70
C ASP A 73 -11.85 0.60 9.89
N VAL A 74 -11.09 0.01 8.96
CA VAL A 74 -11.52 -1.19 8.22
C VAL A 74 -11.80 -2.34 9.19
N TYR A 75 -10.90 -2.62 10.14
CA TYR A 75 -11.10 -3.68 11.13
C TYR A 75 -12.25 -3.38 12.10
N GLN A 76 -12.47 -2.11 12.47
CA GLN A 76 -13.64 -1.73 13.25
C GLN A 76 -14.95 -1.97 12.49
N ALA A 77 -15.00 -1.63 11.20
CA ALA A 77 -16.15 -1.90 10.35
C ALA A 77 -16.45 -3.41 10.25
N ILE A 78 -15.41 -4.24 10.02
CA ILE A 78 -15.53 -5.70 10.02
C ILE A 78 -16.08 -6.20 11.36
N ALA A 79 -15.55 -5.73 12.50
CA ALA A 79 -16.03 -6.13 13.82
C ALA A 79 -17.50 -5.76 14.05
N ARG A 80 -17.93 -4.56 13.64
CA ARG A 80 -19.33 -4.14 13.73
C ARG A 80 -20.25 -5.05 12.91
N GLN A 81 -19.86 -5.39 11.68
CA GLN A 81 -20.64 -6.30 10.83
C GLN A 81 -20.72 -7.70 11.44
N LEU A 82 -19.60 -8.23 11.93
CA LEU A 82 -19.54 -9.52 12.61
C LEU A 82 -20.49 -9.57 13.82
N VAL A 83 -20.49 -8.53 14.66
CA VAL A 83 -21.39 -8.44 15.82
C VAL A 83 -22.86 -8.48 15.40
N ARG A 84 -23.25 -7.85 14.27
CA ARG A 84 -24.62 -7.90 13.76
C ARG A 84 -25.01 -9.31 13.30
N VAL A 85 -24.11 -10.01 12.60
CA VAL A 85 -24.33 -11.41 12.20
C VAL A 85 -24.51 -12.30 13.42
N LEU A 86 -23.61 -12.18 14.41
CA LEU A 86 -23.66 -12.98 15.63
C LEU A 86 -24.92 -12.70 16.47
N LYS A 87 -25.53 -11.52 16.33
CA LYS A 87 -26.83 -11.17 16.93
C LYS A 87 -28.05 -11.58 16.09
N GLY A 88 -27.85 -12.30 14.99
CA GLY A 88 -28.91 -12.87 14.15
C GLY A 88 -29.31 -12.02 12.93
N THR A 89 -28.59 -10.95 12.60
CA THR A 89 -28.85 -10.21 11.36
C THR A 89 -28.41 -11.04 10.16
N PRO A 90 -29.28 -11.37 9.19
CA PRO A 90 -28.91 -12.14 8.00
C PRO A 90 -27.86 -11.38 7.16
N PRO A 91 -26.82 -12.04 6.64
CA PRO A 91 -25.80 -11.38 5.81
C PRO A 91 -26.39 -10.63 4.59
N ALA A 92 -27.48 -11.15 4.00
CA ALA A 92 -28.17 -10.50 2.88
C ALA A 92 -28.84 -9.16 3.22
N GLN A 93 -29.00 -8.85 4.52
CA GLN A 93 -29.54 -7.57 4.99
C GLN A 93 -28.46 -6.61 5.49
N LEU A 94 -27.19 -7.04 5.51
CA LEU A 94 -26.09 -6.15 5.89
C LEU A 94 -25.76 -5.22 4.73
N PRO A 95 -25.64 -3.89 4.99
CA PRO A 95 -25.21 -2.97 3.96
C PRO A 95 -23.73 -3.19 3.63
N VAL A 96 -23.38 -3.00 2.35
CA VAL A 96 -21.97 -2.88 1.95
C VAL A 96 -21.45 -1.56 2.49
N GLU A 97 -20.40 -1.63 3.31
CA GLU A 97 -19.73 -0.45 3.87
C GLU A 97 -18.49 -0.11 3.05
N GLN A 98 -18.32 1.16 2.69
CA GLN A 98 -17.09 1.68 2.07
C GLN A 98 -16.21 2.33 3.15
N PRO A 99 -14.88 2.27 3.03
CA PRO A 99 -14.01 3.02 3.93
C PRO A 99 -14.29 4.52 3.86
N ALA A 100 -14.43 5.16 5.02
CA ALA A 100 -14.68 6.60 5.11
C ALA A 100 -13.40 7.42 5.24
N LYS A 101 -12.31 6.80 5.72
CA LYS A 101 -11.03 7.45 5.98
C LYS A 101 -9.93 6.80 5.14
N PHE A 102 -9.17 7.64 4.45
CA PHE A 102 -7.98 7.29 3.69
C PHE A 102 -6.81 8.09 4.24
N GLU A 103 -5.61 7.50 4.20
CA GLU A 103 -4.40 8.17 4.65
C GLU A 103 -3.33 8.14 3.56
N LEU A 104 -2.75 9.31 3.29
CA LEU A 104 -1.52 9.48 2.53
C LEU A 104 -0.34 9.55 3.50
N VAL A 105 0.56 8.57 3.42
CA VAL A 105 1.81 8.54 4.20
C VAL A 105 3.01 8.66 3.27
N ILE A 106 3.92 9.58 3.55
CA ILE A 106 5.12 9.83 2.74
C ILE A 106 6.38 9.61 3.58
N ASN A 107 7.30 8.79 3.09
CA ASN A 107 8.59 8.53 3.71
C ASN A 107 9.69 9.41 3.08
N LEU A 108 10.14 10.43 3.80
CA LEU A 108 11.14 11.39 3.34
C LEU A 108 12.54 10.78 3.23
N LYS A 109 12.88 9.83 4.10
CA LYS A 109 14.17 9.13 4.03
C LYS A 109 14.26 8.30 2.76
N THR A 110 13.20 7.58 2.40
CA THR A 110 13.15 6.83 1.14
C THR A 110 13.13 7.77 -0.07
N ALA A 111 12.37 8.88 -0.01
CA ALA A 111 12.40 9.89 -1.06
C ALA A 111 13.82 10.44 -1.30
N LYS A 112 14.54 10.79 -0.23
CA LYS A 112 15.93 11.26 -0.29
C LYS A 112 16.87 10.20 -0.84
N ALA A 113 16.74 8.95 -0.42
CA ALA A 113 17.55 7.84 -0.93
C ALA A 113 17.34 7.59 -2.44
N LEU A 114 16.13 7.89 -2.94
CA LEU A 114 15.79 7.83 -4.36
C LEU A 114 16.14 9.11 -5.13
N GLY A 115 16.64 10.16 -4.46
CA GLY A 115 16.94 11.46 -5.07
C GLY A 115 15.69 12.23 -5.50
N LEU A 116 14.55 11.98 -4.85
CA LEU A 116 13.29 12.66 -5.13
C LEU A 116 13.07 13.84 -4.19
N GLU A 117 12.74 14.99 -4.77
CA GLU A 117 12.20 16.13 -4.04
C GLU A 117 10.68 16.04 -4.05
N ILE A 118 10.06 15.95 -2.86
CA ILE A 118 8.61 15.88 -2.73
C ILE A 118 8.05 17.31 -2.67
N PRO A 119 7.12 17.70 -3.56
CA PRO A 119 6.57 19.04 -3.56
C PRO A 119 5.93 19.41 -2.21
N PRO A 120 6.16 20.64 -1.69
CA PRO A 120 5.55 21.09 -0.43
C PRO A 120 4.01 21.00 -0.43
N THR A 121 3.38 21.20 -1.60
CA THR A 121 1.94 21.07 -1.77
C THR A 121 1.44 19.64 -1.57
N LEU A 122 2.26 18.63 -1.88
CA LEU A 122 1.93 17.23 -1.64
C LEU A 122 2.17 16.86 -0.17
N LEU A 123 3.27 17.35 0.44
CA LEU A 123 3.54 17.16 1.86
C LEU A 123 2.42 17.76 2.74
N ALA A 124 1.91 18.94 2.37
CA ALA A 124 0.79 19.58 3.07
C ALA A 124 -0.55 18.81 2.96
N ARG A 125 -0.66 17.85 2.03
CA ARG A 125 -1.83 16.98 1.87
C ARG A 125 -1.65 15.63 2.54
N ALA A 126 -0.43 15.27 2.94
CA ALA A 126 -0.17 13.99 3.58
C ALA A 126 -0.72 14.00 5.01
N ASP A 127 -1.41 12.92 5.37
CA ASP A 127 -1.88 12.68 6.73
C ASP A 127 -0.70 12.37 7.67
N ALA A 128 0.37 11.77 7.13
CA ALA A 128 1.62 11.60 7.84
C ALA A 128 2.85 11.74 6.93
N VAL A 129 3.87 12.42 7.45
CA VAL A 129 5.20 12.50 6.85
C VAL A 129 6.17 11.88 7.85
N ILE A 130 6.96 10.90 7.42
CA ILE A 130 7.85 10.11 8.28
C ILE A 130 9.30 10.18 7.79
N GLU A 131 10.23 9.93 8.71
CA GLU A 131 11.69 9.91 8.50
C GLU A 131 12.30 8.53 8.78
#